data_AF-B8INZ4-F1
#
_entry.id   AF-B8INZ4-F1
#
_cell.length_a   1.000
_cell.length_b   1.000
_cell.length_c   1.000
_cell.angle_alpha   90.00
_cell.angle_beta   90.00
_cell.angle_gamma   90.00
#
_symmetry.space_group_name_H-M   'P 1'
#
loop_
_entity.id
_entity.type
_entity.pdbx_description
1 polymer ?
#
loop_
_entity_poly.entity_id
_entity_poly.type
_entity_poly.pdbx_seq_one_letter_code
_entity_poly.pdbx_strand_id
1 'polypeptide(L)'
;MIRIACCVPFCRRMTDASKLQPWGASEWLCQEHWSGIPARRRKAYRRAVRRMDSRTPASVRLWRRIKAQAIEAAAGIEGGARVG
;
A
#
# COMPACT_ATOMS: atom_id res chain seq x y z
N MET A 1 -18.47 -12.02 7.07
CA MET A 1 -17.19 -11.33 7.37
C MET A 1 -16.34 -11.34 6.11
N ILE A 2 -16.11 -10.17 5.49
CA ILE A 2 -15.37 -10.09 4.23
C ILE A 2 -13.87 -10.10 4.54
N ARG A 3 -13.13 -11.01 3.90
CA ARG A 3 -11.67 -11.07 3.96
C ARG A 3 -11.09 -10.41 2.72
N ILE A 4 -10.07 -9.58 2.90
CA ILE A 4 -9.36 -8.92 1.81
C ILE A 4 -7.94 -9.48 1.76
N ALA A 5 -7.55 -9.99 0.60
CA ALA A 5 -6.20 -10.48 0.35
C ALA A 5 -5.20 -9.32 0.22
N CYS A 6 -3.94 -9.59 0.54
CA CYS A 6 -2.86 -8.66 0.24
C CYS A 6 -2.77 -8.43 -1.27
N CYS A 7 -2.58 -7.18 -1.70
CA CYS A 7 -2.52 -6.82 -3.13
C CYS A 7 -1.25 -7.32 -3.85
N VAL A 8 -0.31 -7.90 -3.12
CA VAL A 8 0.95 -8.41 -3.68
C VAL A 8 0.71 -9.81 -4.24
N PRO A 9 1.06 -10.08 -5.52
CA PRO A 9 0.98 -11.41 -6.11
C PRO A 9 1.65 -12.47 -5.24
N PHE A 10 1.07 -13.66 -5.20
CA PHE A 10 1.57 -14.82 -4.44
C PHE A 10 1.56 -14.66 -2.90
N CYS A 11 1.24 -13.48 -2.36
CA CYS A 11 1.00 -13.30 -0.93
C CYS A 11 -0.36 -13.88 -0.53
N ARG A 12 -0.36 -14.85 0.39
CA ARG A 12 -1.60 -15.49 0.90
C ARG A 12 -2.17 -14.84 2.16
N ARG A 13 -1.55 -13.76 2.65
CA ARG A 13 -2.05 -13.06 3.83
C ARG A 13 -3.38 -12.40 3.52
N MET A 14 -4.28 -12.42 4.50
CA MET A 14 -5.59 -11.80 4.43
C MET A 14 -5.84 -10.96 5.68
N THR A 15 -6.65 -9.93 5.56
CA THR A 15 -7.18 -9.17 6.69
C THR A 15 -8.70 -9.20 6.69
N ASP A 16 -9.28 -8.89 7.84
CA ASP A 16 -10.70 -8.60 7.93
C ASP A 16 -10.97 -7.18 7.37
N ALA A 17 -11.93 -7.05 6.46
CA ALA A 17 -12.30 -5.78 5.86
C ALA A 17 -12.76 -4.74 6.89
N SER A 18 -13.33 -5.16 8.02
CA SER A 18 -13.73 -4.27 9.12
C SER A 18 -12.54 -3.51 9.72
N LYS A 19 -11.32 -4.06 9.63
CA LYS A 19 -10.08 -3.41 10.09
C LYS A 19 -9.56 -2.31 9.17
N LEU A 20 -10.16 -2.13 7.99
CA LEU A 20 -9.79 -1.10 7.01
C LEU A 20 -10.68 0.15 7.09
N GLN A 21 -11.62 0.20 8.04
CA GLN A 21 -12.49 1.32 8.34
C GLN A 21 -11.71 2.47 9.03
N PRO A 22 -12.13 3.75 8.88
CA PRO A 22 -13.34 4.25 8.22
C PRO A 22 -13.25 4.38 6.68
N TRP A 23 -12.09 4.07 6.10
CA TRP A 23 -11.79 4.44 4.71
C TRP A 23 -12.24 3.41 3.66
N GLY A 24 -12.85 2.30 4.08
CA GLY A 24 -13.44 1.31 3.17
C GLY A 24 -12.48 0.82 2.09
N ALA A 25 -11.19 0.70 2.41
CA ALA A 25 -10.19 0.36 1.41
C ALA A 25 -10.48 -1.04 0.86
N SER A 26 -10.81 -1.14 -0.43
CA SER A 26 -10.97 -2.42 -1.14
C SER A 26 -9.63 -3.14 -1.33
N GLU A 27 -8.53 -2.45 -1.04
CA GLU A 27 -7.17 -2.90 -1.23
C GLU A 27 -6.40 -2.83 0.09
N TRP A 28 -5.56 -3.83 0.34
CA TRP A 28 -4.76 -3.93 1.55
C TRP A 28 -3.35 -4.46 1.26
N LEU A 29 -2.35 -3.96 1.99
CA LEU A 29 -1.00 -4.50 2.03
C LEU A 29 -0.74 -5.09 3.41
N CYS A 30 -0.27 -6.33 3.47
CA CYS A 30 0.09 -6.94 4.73
C CYS A 30 1.32 -6.27 5.36
N GLN A 31 1.51 -6.48 6.67
CA GLN A 31 2.61 -5.85 7.42
C GLN A 31 4.00 -6.08 6.81
N GLU A 32 4.28 -7.30 6.32
CA GLU A 32 5.56 -7.63 5.68
C GLU A 32 5.81 -6.79 4.41
N HIS A 33 4.92 -6.86 3.42
CA HIS A 33 5.03 -6.04 2.21
C HIS A 33 4.95 -4.53 2.49
N TRP A 34 4.21 -4.13 3.52
CA TRP A 34 4.24 -2.75 3.98
C TRP A 34 5.63 -2.36 4.48
N SER A 35 6.28 -3.21 5.27
CA SER A 35 7.62 -2.96 5.83
C SER A 35 8.72 -2.91 4.77
N GLY A 36 8.57 -3.65 3.67
CA GLY A 36 9.48 -3.62 2.51
C GLY A 36 9.49 -2.29 1.76
N ILE A 37 8.48 -1.42 1.95
CA ILE A 37 8.47 -0.09 1.35
C ILE A 37 9.44 0.84 2.11
N PRO A 38 10.28 1.63 1.41
CA PRO A 38 11.17 2.60 2.03
C PRO A 38 10.45 3.53 3.00
N ALA A 39 11.05 3.77 4.17
CA ALA A 39 10.46 4.57 5.24
C ALA A 39 10.02 5.97 4.78
N ARG A 40 10.78 6.60 3.86
CA ARG A 40 10.44 7.91 3.27
C ARG A 40 9.06 7.92 2.61
N ARG A 41 8.74 6.87 1.86
CA ARG A 41 7.46 6.74 1.12
C ARG A 41 6.31 6.38 2.05
N ARG A 42 6.55 5.48 3.01
CA ARG A 42 5.57 5.20 4.08
C ARG A 42 5.20 6.48 4.87
N LYS A 43 6.18 7.32 5.18
CA LYS A 43 5.96 8.60 5.89
C LYS A 43 5.15 9.58 5.03
N ALA A 44 5.47 9.69 3.75
CA ALA A 44 4.71 10.52 2.81
C ALA A 44 3.24 10.08 2.70
N TYR A 45 2.99 8.77 2.59
CA TYR A 45 1.63 8.21 2.60
C TYR A 45 0.85 8.55 3.86
N ARG A 46 1.43 8.29 5.04
CA ARG A 46 0.76 8.61 6.31
C ARG A 46 0.42 10.10 6.41
N ARG A 47 1.31 10.98 5.95
CA ARG A 47 1.04 12.43 5.92
C ARG A 47 -0.08 12.77 4.94
N ALA A 48 -0.08 12.16 3.76
CA ALA A 48 -1.11 12.38 2.75
C ALA A 48 -2.47 11.89 3.26
N VAL A 49 -2.59 10.66 3.75
CA VAL A 49 -3.84 10.10 4.28
C VAL A 49 -4.38 10.88 5.49
N ARG A 50 -3.50 11.48 6.30
CA ARG A 50 -3.94 12.33 7.43
C ARG A 50 -4.45 13.71 7.01
N ARG A 51 -3.97 14.24 5.87
CA ARG A 51 -4.27 15.60 5.41
C ARG A 51 -5.30 15.64 4.28
N MET A 52 -5.38 14.58 3.50
CA MET A 52 -6.25 14.44 2.35
C MET A 52 -7.37 13.50 2.73
N ASP A 53 -8.58 13.78 2.27
CA ASP A 53 -9.57 12.73 2.13
C ASP A 53 -8.93 11.61 1.29
N SER A 54 -8.97 10.37 1.81
CA SER A 54 -8.45 9.18 1.13
C SER A 54 -8.94 9.02 -0.31
N ARG A 55 -10.04 9.69 -0.68
CA ARG A 55 -10.67 9.66 -2.00
C ARG A 55 -10.17 10.71 -2.99
N THR A 56 -9.26 11.60 -2.60
CA THR A 56 -8.71 12.58 -3.56
C THR A 56 -7.92 11.88 -4.68
N PRO A 57 -7.88 12.43 -5.91
CA PRO A 57 -7.04 11.88 -6.97
C PRO A 57 -5.55 11.77 -6.59
N ALA A 58 -5.07 12.66 -5.72
CA ALA A 58 -3.70 12.67 -5.24
C ALA A 58 -3.40 11.47 -4.31
N SER A 59 -4.28 11.17 -3.35
CA SER A 59 -4.13 10.00 -2.47
C SER A 59 -4.22 8.69 -3.25
N VAL A 60 -5.14 8.60 -4.23
CA VAL A 60 -5.26 7.43 -5.12
C VAL A 60 -3.98 7.20 -5.92
N ARG A 61 -3.40 8.27 -6.52
CA ARG A 61 -2.12 8.17 -7.24
C ARG A 61 -0.97 7.75 -6.33
N LEU A 62 -0.92 8.27 -5.10
CA LEU A 62 0.11 7.90 -4.13
C LEU A 62 -0.01 6.43 -3.71
N TRP A 63 -1.23 5.95 -3.45
CA TRP A 63 -1.50 4.55 -3.15
C TRP A 63 -1.08 3.63 -4.30
N ARG A 64 -1.43 3.97 -5.55
CA ARG A 64 -1.01 3.20 -6.75
C ARG A 64 0.50 3.05 -6.84
N ARG A 65 1.27 4.12 -6.58
CA ARG A 65 2.75 4.08 -6.58
C ARG A 65 3.31 3.18 -5.49
N ILE A 66 2.70 3.20 -4.31
CA ILE A 66 3.12 2.36 -3.18
C ILE A 66 2.82 0.90 -3.45
N LYS A 67 1.62 0.61 -3.98
CA LYS A 67 1.22 -0.73 -4.39
C LYS A 67 2.17 -1.29 -5.45
N ALA A 68 2.45 -0.53 -6.51
CA ALA A 68 3.38 -0.94 -7.56
C ALA A 68 4.76 -1.30 -6.98
N GLN A 69 5.30 -0.43 -6.12
CA GLN A 69 6.59 -0.69 -5.49
C GLN A 69 6.58 -1.93 -4.58
N ALA A 70 5.50 -2.16 -3.84
CA ALA A 70 5.38 -3.37 -3.01
C ALA A 70 5.35 -4.65 -3.87
N ILE A 71 4.73 -4.59 -5.04
CA ILE A 71 4.70 -5.69 -6.01
C ILE A 71 6.07 -5.92 -6.63
N GLU A 72 6.74 -4.86 -7.10
CA GLU A 72 8.09 -4.91 -7.67
C GLU A 72 9.10 -5.49 -6.66
N ALA A 73 9.08 -5.02 -5.41
CA ALA A 73 9.95 -5.51 -4.36
C ALA A 73 9.70 -6.99 -4.05
N ALA A 74 8.44 -7.42 -3.99
CA ALA A 74 8.09 -8.82 -3.74
C ALA A 74 8.45 -9.75 -4.92
N ALA A 75 8.44 -9.23 -6.15
CA ALA A 75 8.87 -9.95 -7.34
C ALA A 75 10.41 -9.97 -7.50
N GLY A 76 11.16 -9.32 -6.61
CA GLY A 76 12.63 -9.20 -6.73
C GLY A 76 13.08 -8.26 -7.84
N ILE A 77 12.18 -7.45 -8.40
CA ILE A 77 12.46 -6.48 -9.46
C ILE A 77 12.88 -5.16 -8.80
N GLU A 78 13.95 -5.18 -8.00
CA GLU A 78 14.54 -3.95 -7.44
C GLU A 78 15.41 -3.25 -8.49
N GLY A 79 14.77 -2.60 -9.47
CA GLY A 79 15.45 -1.95 -10.58
C GLY A 79 14.58 -0.90 -11.26
N GLY A 80 14.37 0.25 -10.61
CA GLY A 80 13.58 1.31 -11.24
C GLY A 80 13.34 2.60 -10.46
N ALA A 81 14.27 3.05 -9.60
CA ALA A 81 14.48 4.47 -9.26
C ALA A 81 15.51 4.62 -8.13
N ARG A 82 16.80 4.48 -8.48
CA ARG A 82 17.82 5.32 -7.85
C ARG A 82 17.67 6.71 -8.45
N VAL A 83 17.02 7.64 -7.75
CA VAL A 83 17.31 9.07 -7.85
C VAL A 83 16.87 9.74 -6.54
N GLY A 84 17.80 10.44 -5.90
CA GLY A 84 17.57 11.29 -4.71
C GLY A 84 17.99 10.64 -3.40
#